data_AF-A0A436W0D9-F1
#
_entry.id   AF-A0A436W0D9-F1
#
_cell.length_a   1.000
_cell.length_b   1.000
_cell.length_c   1.000
_cell.angle_alpha   90.00
_cell.angle_beta   90.00
_cell.angle_gamma   90.00
#
_symmetry.space_group_name_H-M   'P 1'
#
loop_
_entity.id
_entity.type
_entity.pdbx_description
1 polymer ?
#
loop_
_entity_poly.entity_id
_entity_poly.type
_entity_poly.pdbx_seq_one_letter_code
_entity_poly.pdbx_strand_id
1 'polypeptide(L)' 'PMSTVTAKELSINGSFRFHPEFAVGVGLMRKKLIDVKPLITHTVAFDEALSGFELANDRSRAMKVQIAFA' A
#
# COMPACT_ATOMS: atom_id res chain seq x y z
N PRO A 1 7.60 -2.76 28.43
CA PRO A 1 8.08 -2.62 27.03
C PRO A 1 9.14 -1.53 26.85
N MET A 2 8.96 -0.33 27.43
CA MET A 2 9.94 0.77 27.32
C MET A 2 11.29 0.44 27.97
N SER A 3 11.30 -0.31 29.06
CA SER A 3 12.54 -0.79 29.69
C SER A 3 13.42 -1.60 28.74
N THR A 4 12.83 -2.44 27.87
CA THR A 4 13.56 -3.22 26.85
C THR A 4 14.13 -2.33 25.75
N VAL A 5 13.37 -1.30 25.34
CA VAL A 5 13.82 -0.33 24.33
C VAL A 5 15.05 0.42 24.85
N THR A 6 15.01 0.88 26.10
CA THR A 6 16.16 1.55 26.73
C THR A 6 17.34 0.60 26.91
N ALA A 7 17.12 -0.59 27.49
CA ALA A 7 18.20 -1.54 27.80
C ALA A 7 18.92 -2.08 26.55
N LYS A 8 18.25 -2.08 25.39
CA LYS A 8 18.80 -2.52 24.10
C LYS A 8 19.08 -1.36 23.15
N GLU A 9 18.93 -0.12 23.61
CA GLU A 9 19.17 1.10 22.83
C GLU A 9 18.43 1.13 21.48
N LEU A 10 17.19 0.62 21.46
CA LEU A 10 16.38 0.54 20.25
C LEU A 10 15.86 1.93 19.86
N SER A 11 16.02 2.30 18.59
CA SER A 11 15.42 3.51 18.02
C SER A 11 13.97 3.26 17.60
N ILE A 12 13.06 4.15 18.03
CA ILE A 12 11.66 4.15 17.60
C ILE A 12 11.46 5.33 16.66
N ASN A 13 11.24 5.05 15.38
CA ASN A 13 11.03 6.06 14.35
C ASN A 13 9.61 5.95 13.80
N GLY A 14 8.84 7.03 13.89
CA GLY A 14 7.55 7.13 13.23
C GLY A 14 7.70 7.34 11.73
N SER A 15 6.78 6.79 10.93
CA SER A 15 6.70 7.05 9.49
C SER A 15 5.29 7.50 9.14
N PHE A 16 5.19 8.62 8.43
CA PHE A 16 3.92 9.20 8.01
C PHE A 16 3.98 9.60 6.54
N ARG A 17 3.26 8.85 5.71
CA ARG A 17 3.13 9.09 4.26
C ARG A 17 4.51 9.19 3.58
N PHE A 18 4.72 10.25 2.80
CA PHE A 18 5.92 10.52 2.00
C PHE A 18 6.01 12.01 1.68
N HIS A 19 7.20 12.47 1.30
CA HIS A 19 7.41 13.77 0.69
C HIS A 19 8.18 13.62 -0.64
N PRO A 20 9.53 13.60 -0.69
CA PRO A 20 10.25 13.41 -1.96
C PRO A 20 10.13 11.99 -2.53
N GLU A 21 9.75 11.00 -1.72
CA GLU A 21 9.81 9.58 -2.07
C GLU A 21 8.77 9.19 -3.14
N PHE A 22 7.76 10.02 -3.41
CA PHE A 22 6.79 9.76 -4.47
C PHE A 22 7.49 9.60 -5.83
N ALA A 23 8.38 10.53 -6.17
CA ALA A 23 9.14 10.49 -7.43
C ALA A 23 10.09 9.28 -7.48
N VAL A 24 10.66 8.90 -6.33
CA VAL A 24 11.50 7.71 -6.21
C VAL A 24 10.69 6.46 -6.52
N GLY A 25 9.51 6.29 -5.90
CA GLY A 25 8.62 5.15 -6.15
C GLY A 25 8.22 5.03 -7.62
N VAL A 26 7.82 6.13 -8.26
CA VAL A 26 7.52 6.16 -9.70
C VAL A 26 8.76 5.79 -10.54
N GLY A 27 9.93 6.30 -10.18
CA GLY A 27 11.19 5.96 -10.84
C GLY A 27 11.52 4.47 -10.77
N LEU A 28 11.33 3.85 -9.61
CA LEU A 28 11.53 2.41 -9.41
C LEU A 28 10.57 1.58 -10.28
N MET A 29 9.29 1.96 -10.33
CA MET A 29 8.28 1.31 -11.19
C MET A 29 8.64 1.43 -12.68
N ARG A 30 9.00 2.64 -13.14
CA ARG A 30 9.37 2.88 -14.56
C ARG A 30 10.61 2.11 -14.97
N LYS A 31 11.59 1.98 -14.08
CA LYS A 31 12.81 1.19 -14.28
C LYS A 31 12.58 -0.32 -14.14
N LYS A 32 11.36 -0.75 -13.82
CA LYS A 32 10.99 -2.15 -13.54
C LYS A 32 11.83 -2.78 -12.42
N LEU A 33 12.34 -1.95 -11.49
CA LEU A 33 13.07 -2.43 -10.31
C LEU A 33 12.11 -2.96 -9.25
N ILE A 34 10.83 -2.56 -9.32
CA ILE A 34 9.72 -3.14 -8.58
C ILE A 34 8.56 -3.38 -9.55
N ASP A 35 7.91 -4.53 -9.44
CA ASP A 35 6.63 -4.80 -10.09
C ASP A 35 5.53 -4.84 -9.03
N VAL A 36 4.71 -3.79 -9.03
CA VAL A 36 3.60 -3.64 -8.08
C VAL A 36 2.27 -4.16 -8.65
N LYS A 37 2.21 -4.52 -9.94
CA LYS A 37 0.96 -4.97 -10.57
C LYS A 37 0.34 -6.19 -9.87
N PRO A 38 1.11 -7.20 -9.42
CA PRO A 38 0.53 -8.36 -8.72
C PRO A 38 -0.16 -8.02 -7.39
N LEU A 39 0.10 -6.84 -6.82
CA LEU A 39 -0.58 -6.40 -5.59
C LEU A 39 -2.04 -6.00 -5.85
N ILE A 40 -2.38 -5.62 -7.09
CA ILE A 40 -3.74 -5.31 -7.51
C ILE A 40 -4.46 -6.64 -7.72
N THR A 41 -5.21 -7.09 -6.72
CA THR A 41 -5.92 -8.38 -6.79
C THR A 41 -7.25 -8.26 -7.53
N HIS A 42 -7.87 -7.08 -7.52
CA HIS A 42 -9.14 -6.84 -8.22
C HIS A 42 -9.15 -5.47 -8.87
N THR A 43 -9.80 -5.38 -10.02
CA THR A 43 -10.21 -4.13 -10.64
C THR A 43 -11.71 -4.19 -10.84
N VAL A 44 -12.43 -3.16 -10.38
CA VAL A 44 -13.89 -3.04 -10.52
C VAL A 44 -14.22 -1.80 -11.33
N ALA A 45 -15.37 -1.79 -12.00
CA ALA A 45 -15.84 -0.60 -12.70
C ALA A 45 -16.31 0.47 -11.69
N PHE A 46 -16.38 1.73 -12.13
CA PHE A 46 -16.73 2.86 -11.27
C PHE A 46 -18.17 2.78 -10.71
N ASP A 47 -19.11 2.26 -11.50
CA ASP A 47 -20.49 1.97 -11.08
C ASP A 47 -20.57 0.90 -9.98
N GLU A 48 -19.57 0.03 -9.89
CA GLU A 48 -19.40 -0.98 -8.84
C GLU A 48 -18.52 -0.51 -7.66
N ALA A 49 -18.19 0.79 -7.56
CA ALA A 49 -17.26 1.28 -6.54
C ALA A 49 -17.65 0.85 -5.11
N LEU A 50 -18.94 0.85 -4.78
CA LEU A 50 -19.42 0.44 -3.45
C LEU A 50 -19.10 -1.03 -3.15
N SER A 51 -19.38 -1.95 -4.07
CA SER A 51 -19.03 -3.37 -3.89
C SER A 51 -17.50 -3.57 -3.91
N GLY A 52 -16.77 -2.72 -4.65
CA GLY A 52 -15.32 -2.64 -4.61
C GLY A 52 -14.76 -2.31 -3.22
N PHE A 53 -15.38 -1.38 -2.49
CA PHE A 53 -15.00 -1.05 -1.11
C PHE A 53 -15.30 -2.20 -0.15
N GLU A 54 -16.45 -2.86 -0.26
CA GLU A 54 -16.78 -4.05 0.54
C GLU A 54 -15.77 -5.18 0.32
N LEU A 55 -15.41 -5.43 -0.95
CA LEU A 55 -14.38 -6.41 -1.31
C LEU A 55 -13.00 -6.04 -0.74
N ALA A 56 -12.63 -4.76 -0.79
CA ALA A 56 -11.36 -4.27 -0.25
C ALA A 56 -11.25 -4.42 1.28
N ASN A 57 -12.38 -4.44 1.98
CA ASN A 57 -12.42 -4.65 3.43
C ASN A 57 -12.18 -6.12 3.83
N ASP A 58 -12.48 -7.06 2.93
CA ASP A 58 -12.21 -8.49 3.15
C ASP A 58 -10.76 -8.87 2.78
N ARG A 59 -9.89 -8.86 3.80
CA ARG A 59 -8.47 -9.20 3.69
C ARG A 59 -8.19 -10.67 3.34
N SER A 60 -9.18 -11.56 3.41
CA SER A 60 -9.02 -12.95 2.98
C SER A 60 -9.10 -13.10 1.45
N ARG A 61 -9.71 -12.12 0.78
CA ARG A 61 -9.96 -12.14 -0.67
C ARG A 61 -9.18 -11.06 -1.41
N ALA A 62 -8.96 -9.89 -0.80
CA ALA A 62 -8.37 -8.75 -1.48
C ALA A 62 -7.13 -8.18 -0.77
N MET A 63 -6.17 -7.74 -1.57
CA MET A 63 -4.98 -7.01 -1.11
C MET A 63 -5.05 -5.54 -1.52
N LYS A 64 -5.30 -5.29 -2.81
CA LYS A 64 -5.58 -3.96 -3.35
C LYS A 64 -6.68 -4.09 -4.41
N VAL A 65 -7.77 -3.36 -4.21
CA VAL A 65 -8.84 -3.19 -5.19
C VAL A 65 -8.62 -1.84 -5.89
N GLN A 66 -8.70 -1.84 -7.22
CA GLN A 66 -8.57 -0.65 -8.06
C GLN A 66 -9.91 -0.34 -8.74
N ILE A 67 -10.28 0.94 -8.80
CA ILE A 67 -11.47 1.39 -9.52
C ILE A 67 -11.04 1.83 -10.93
N ALA A 68 -11.65 1.26 -11.95
CA ALA A 68 -11.50 1.65 -13.35
C ALA A 68 -12.57 2.70 -13.71
N PHE A 69 -12.12 3.80 -14.32
CA PHE A 69 -12.98 4.93 -14.71
C PHE A 69 -13.27 4.99 -16.22
N ALA A 70 -12.75 4.04 -17.01
CA ALA A 70 -12.84 3.98 -18.47
C ALA A 70 -13.46 2.66 -18.90
#